data_AF-A0A412AXW5-F1
#
_entry.id   AF-A0A412AXW5-F1
#
_cell.length_a   1.000
_cell.length_b   1.000
_cell.length_c   1.000
_cell.angle_alpha   90.00
_cell.angle_beta   90.00
_cell.angle_gamma   90.00
#
_symmetry.space_group_name_H-M   'P 1'
#
loop_
_entity.id
_entity.type
_entity.pdbx_description
1 polymer ?
#
loop_
_entity_poly.entity_id
_entity_poly.type
_entity_poly.pdbx_seq_one_letter_code
_entity_poly.pdbx_strand_id
1 'polypeptide(L)'
;MWPRLLYLYFSGTSRSVQKAFSHLSQTEDTYIMGLSMGGYGALKCALKYPEQYAGCAAFSPACILQDLEKYLGDQMDYTELQAIWGMNLEKMKENDVRVLAKECEKKTLKPDIFVTCGTEDFIHDMSVKLKDFMKDVDIPFTYREWPGSHEFYLWNKSLHLPASTFSLEWNRKIIAISFNITYSFRWLCTNLTC
;
A
#
# COMPACT_ATOMS: atom_id res chain seq x y z
N MET A 1 -19.06 22.47 2.33
CA MET A 1 -19.25 21.56 3.48
C MET A 1 -18.27 20.42 3.27
N TRP A 2 -17.15 20.40 4.00
CA TRP A 2 -16.05 19.45 3.78
C TRP A 2 -16.47 18.06 4.26
N PRO A 3 -16.27 16.98 3.48
CA PRO A 3 -16.44 15.64 4.01
C PRO A 3 -15.32 15.36 5.02
N ARG A 4 -15.67 14.61 6.08
CA ARG A 4 -14.74 14.17 7.13
C ARG A 4 -13.66 13.29 6.50
N LEU A 5 -12.50 13.87 6.15
CA LEU A 5 -11.28 13.10 6.00
C LEU A 5 -10.97 12.47 7.35
N LEU A 6 -11.22 11.16 7.47
CA LEU A 6 -10.81 10.41 8.63
C LEU A 6 -9.36 9.99 8.40
N TYR A 7 -8.43 10.88 8.72
CA TYR A 7 -7.02 10.51 8.91
C TYR A 7 -6.96 9.54 10.09
N LEU A 8 -6.96 8.24 9.79
CA LEU A 8 -6.77 7.25 10.83
C LEU A 8 -5.31 6.85 10.89
N TYR A 9 -4.59 7.53 11.76
CA TYR A 9 -3.27 7.14 12.21
C TYR A 9 -3.43 5.93 13.14
N PHE A 10 -3.33 4.72 12.60
CA PHE A 10 -3.39 3.51 13.42
C PHE A 10 -1.98 3.09 13.84
N SER A 11 -1.67 3.30 15.12
CA SER A 11 -0.61 2.58 15.83
C SER A 11 -1.04 1.16 16.24
N GLY A 12 -1.97 0.55 15.51
CA GLY A 12 -2.65 -0.70 15.90
C GLY A 12 -2.68 -1.77 14.80
N THR A 13 -2.70 -3.02 15.27
CA THR A 13 -2.70 -4.26 14.48
C THR A 13 -3.90 -4.40 13.54
N SER A 14 -3.83 -5.24 12.48
CA SER A 14 -4.92 -5.37 11.47
C SER A 14 -6.29 -5.68 12.06
N ARG A 15 -6.36 -6.29 13.25
CA ARG A 15 -7.63 -6.55 13.94
C ARG A 15 -8.31 -5.27 14.42
N SER A 16 -7.55 -4.27 14.83
CA SER A 16 -8.06 -2.95 15.24
C SER A 16 -8.55 -2.16 14.02
N VAL A 17 -7.84 -2.27 12.89
CA VAL A 17 -8.26 -1.74 11.59
C VAL A 17 -9.56 -2.43 11.14
N GLN A 18 -9.60 -3.77 11.07
CA GLN A 18 -10.81 -4.52 10.72
C GLN A 18 -11.98 -4.30 11.68
N LYS A 19 -11.77 -4.22 13.01
CA LYS A 19 -12.86 -3.92 13.96
C LYS A 19 -13.38 -2.49 13.78
N ALA A 20 -12.49 -1.51 13.63
CA ALA A 20 -12.87 -0.12 13.39
C ALA A 20 -13.64 0.04 12.07
N PHE A 21 -13.36 -0.82 11.09
CA PHE A 21 -13.96 -0.78 9.76
C PHE A 21 -14.95 -1.91 9.48
N SER A 22 -15.34 -2.70 10.48
CA SER A 22 -16.32 -3.79 10.34
C SER A 22 -17.71 -3.31 9.89
N HIS A 23 -17.97 -2.01 10.01
CA HIS A 23 -19.16 -1.31 9.53
C HIS A 23 -19.02 -0.73 8.11
N LEU A 24 -17.85 -0.83 7.47
CA LEU A 24 -17.66 -0.47 6.06
C LEU A 24 -18.05 -1.66 5.18
N SER A 25 -19.32 -2.06 5.27
CA SER A 25 -19.86 -3.28 4.66
C SER A 25 -20.09 -3.20 3.15
N GLN A 26 -19.51 -2.24 2.45
CA GLN A 26 -19.64 -2.10 0.99
C GLN A 26 -18.26 -1.99 0.37
N THR A 27 -17.89 -3.09 -0.26
CA THR A 27 -16.58 -3.40 -0.80
C THR A 27 -16.27 -2.52 -2.01
N GLU A 28 -17.31 -2.18 -2.78
CA GLU A 28 -17.32 -1.29 -3.94
C GLU A 28 -16.96 0.18 -3.65
N ASP A 29 -17.05 0.61 -2.38
CA ASP A 29 -16.77 2.00 -1.97
C ASP A 29 -15.58 2.13 -1.02
N THR A 30 -14.86 1.04 -0.75
CA THR A 30 -13.75 1.02 0.22
C THR A 30 -12.40 1.05 -0.49
N TYR A 31 -11.63 2.10 -0.23
CA TYR A 31 -10.28 2.26 -0.77
C TYR A 31 -9.26 2.23 0.35
N ILE A 32 -8.08 1.70 0.06
CA ILE A 32 -6.93 1.73 0.98
C ILE A 32 -5.82 2.60 0.39
N MET A 33 -5.08 3.33 1.20
CA MET A 33 -3.94 4.09 0.69
C MET A 33 -2.79 4.14 1.68
N GLY A 34 -1.57 4.33 1.18
CA GLY A 34 -0.42 4.51 2.05
C GLY A 34 0.83 5.01 1.34
N LEU A 35 1.78 5.49 2.13
CA LEU A 35 3.06 6.03 1.67
C LEU A 35 4.22 5.12 2.10
N SER A 36 5.31 5.07 1.32
CA SER A 36 6.52 4.32 1.66
C SER A 36 6.21 2.85 2.02
N MET A 37 6.55 2.42 3.23
CA MET A 37 6.19 1.10 3.74
C MET A 37 4.69 0.89 3.94
N GLY A 38 3.95 1.95 4.27
CA GLY A 38 2.48 1.95 4.26
C GLY A 38 1.91 1.74 2.86
N GLY A 39 2.59 2.19 1.81
CA GLY A 39 2.23 1.91 0.42
C GLY A 39 2.35 0.42 0.08
N TYR A 40 3.41 -0.24 0.54
CA TYR A 40 3.53 -1.70 0.47
C TYR A 40 2.40 -2.40 1.23
N GLY A 41 2.10 -1.97 2.45
CA GLY A 41 0.99 -2.51 3.26
C GLY A 41 -0.37 -2.38 2.57
N ALA A 42 -0.64 -1.21 1.98
CA ALA A 42 -1.87 -0.95 1.23
C ALA A 42 -2.00 -1.86 0.00
N LEU A 43 -0.93 -2.01 -0.79
CA LEU A 43 -0.88 -2.93 -1.93
C LEU A 43 -1.14 -4.37 -1.49
N LYS A 44 -0.46 -4.82 -0.42
CA LYS A 44 -0.64 -6.17 0.12
C LYS A 44 -2.07 -6.44 0.55
N CYS A 45 -2.71 -5.49 1.25
CA CYS A 45 -4.11 -5.62 1.67
C CYS A 45 -5.06 -5.74 0.48
N ALA A 46 -4.96 -4.81 -0.49
CA ALA A 46 -5.86 -4.79 -1.64
C ALA A 46 -5.71 -6.03 -2.54
N LEU A 47 -4.48 -6.47 -2.80
CA LEU A 47 -4.21 -7.64 -3.65
C LEU A 47 -4.56 -8.96 -2.94
N LYS A 48 -4.34 -9.05 -1.63
CA LYS A 48 -4.66 -10.28 -0.87
C LYS A 48 -6.17 -10.42 -0.64
N TYR A 49 -6.88 -9.33 -0.40
CA TYR A 49 -8.31 -9.31 -0.06
C TYR A 49 -9.09 -8.36 -0.99
N PRO A 50 -9.15 -8.63 -2.30
CA PRO A 50 -9.85 -7.76 -3.26
C PRO A 50 -11.35 -7.69 -3.02
N GLU A 51 -11.91 -8.63 -2.25
CA GLU A 51 -13.27 -8.57 -1.77
C GLU A 51 -13.49 -7.52 -0.66
N GLN A 52 -12.45 -6.94 -0.07
CA GLN A 52 -12.57 -5.91 0.97
C GLN A 52 -12.28 -4.50 0.45
N TYR A 53 -11.61 -4.37 -0.69
CA TYR A 53 -11.10 -3.10 -1.20
C TYR A 53 -11.38 -2.95 -2.70
N ALA A 54 -12.15 -1.93 -3.08
CA ALA A 54 -12.37 -1.53 -4.47
C ALA A 54 -11.10 -0.98 -5.14
N GLY A 55 -10.16 -0.45 -4.36
CA GLY A 55 -8.91 0.08 -4.90
C GLY A 55 -7.86 0.43 -3.86
N CYS A 56 -6.67 0.71 -4.36
CA CYS A 56 -5.49 1.05 -3.57
C CYS A 56 -4.74 2.25 -4.15
N ALA A 57 -4.40 3.24 -3.33
CA ALA A 57 -3.46 4.30 -3.70
C ALA A 57 -2.15 4.17 -2.92
N ALA A 58 -1.05 3.86 -3.59
CA ALA A 58 0.26 3.67 -2.96
C ALA A 58 1.26 4.73 -3.45
N PHE A 59 1.82 5.50 -2.52
CA PHE A 59 2.73 6.60 -2.81
C PHE A 59 4.14 6.24 -2.40
N SER A 60 5.04 6.22 -3.39
CA SER A 60 6.43 5.79 -3.24
C SER A 60 6.51 4.44 -2.50
N PRO A 61 5.89 3.36 -3.01
CA PRO A 61 5.76 2.13 -2.24
C PRO A 61 7.08 1.35 -2.16
N ALA A 62 7.51 1.02 -0.96
CA ALA A 62 8.65 0.15 -0.68
C ALA A 62 8.28 -1.34 -0.91
N CYS A 63 7.92 -1.70 -2.14
CA CYS A 63 7.15 -2.89 -2.49
C CYS A 63 7.94 -4.12 -3.00
N ILE A 64 9.23 -3.99 -3.28
CA ILE A 64 10.11 -5.11 -3.69
C ILE A 64 11.07 -5.40 -2.56
N LEU A 65 10.68 -6.38 -1.75
CA LEU A 65 11.31 -6.65 -0.47
C LEU A 65 12.75 -7.17 -0.61
N GLN A 66 13.09 -7.83 -1.72
CA GLN A 66 14.44 -8.31 -1.97
C GLN A 66 15.42 -7.17 -2.21
N ASP A 67 14.91 -6.08 -2.78
CA ASP A 67 15.68 -4.89 -3.10
C ASP A 67 15.80 -3.94 -1.90
N LEU A 68 14.96 -4.11 -0.88
CA LEU A 68 14.81 -3.16 0.22
C LEU A 68 16.11 -2.97 1.04
N GLU A 69 16.89 -4.04 1.22
CA GLU A 69 18.20 -4.00 1.89
C GLU A 69 19.20 -3.09 1.16
N LYS A 70 19.15 -3.06 -0.18
CA LYS A 70 20.00 -2.19 -1.00
C LYS A 70 19.68 -0.71 -0.78
N TYR A 71 18.41 -0.39 -0.55
CA TYR A 71 17.92 0.99 -0.53
C TYR A 71 17.84 1.60 0.86
N LEU A 72 17.62 0.79 1.91
CA LEU A 72 17.53 1.29 3.29
C LEU A 72 18.79 1.02 4.13
N GLY A 73 19.73 0.19 3.66
CA GLY A 73 20.99 -0.09 4.36
C GLY A 73 20.79 -0.49 5.83
N ASP A 74 21.72 -0.10 6.70
CA ASP A 74 21.69 -0.36 8.15
C ASP A 74 20.65 0.49 8.91
N GLN A 75 19.90 1.36 8.22
CA GLN A 75 18.93 2.28 8.83
C GLN A 75 17.55 1.62 9.06
N MET A 76 17.33 0.40 8.56
CA MET A 76 16.06 -0.29 8.78
C MET A 76 15.96 -0.78 10.23
N ASP A 77 14.93 -0.32 10.93
CA ASP A 77 14.57 -0.84 12.23
C ASP A 77 14.21 -2.33 12.09
N TYR A 78 14.81 -3.17 12.94
CA TYR A 78 14.54 -4.59 13.05
C TYR A 78 13.03 -4.87 13.20
N THR A 79 12.30 -3.97 13.87
CA THR A 79 10.85 -4.06 14.04
C THR A 79 10.09 -3.86 12.73
N GLU A 80 10.57 -2.96 11.86
CA GLU A 80 10.00 -2.75 10.54
C GLU A 80 10.24 -3.97 9.65
N LEU A 81 11.44 -4.53 9.69
CA LEU A 81 11.78 -5.76 8.97
C LEU A 81 10.93 -6.96 9.39
N GLN A 82 10.74 -7.17 10.71
CA GLN A 82 9.90 -8.26 11.22
C GLN A 82 8.44 -8.11 10.81
N ALA A 83 8.00 -6.88 10.65
CA ALA A 83 6.66 -6.60 10.21
C ALA A 83 6.51 -6.62 8.69
N ILE A 84 7.54 -6.99 7.93
CA ILE A 84 7.50 -7.23 6.49
C ILE A 84 7.70 -8.72 6.22
N TRP A 85 8.76 -9.28 6.82
CA TRP A 85 9.25 -10.65 6.64
C TRP A 85 8.74 -11.63 7.70
N GLY A 86 7.95 -11.14 8.65
CA GLY A 86 7.54 -11.94 9.80
C GLY A 86 8.63 -11.99 10.87
N MET A 87 8.29 -12.54 12.04
CA MET A 87 9.15 -12.51 13.23
C MET A 87 10.51 -13.19 13.03
N ASN A 88 10.58 -14.15 12.11
CA ASN A 88 11.82 -14.86 11.78
C ASN A 88 12.68 -14.13 10.74
N LEU A 89 12.23 -12.95 10.25
CA LEU A 89 12.90 -12.20 9.19
C LEU A 89 13.09 -12.99 7.88
N GLU A 90 12.23 -13.97 7.65
CA GLU A 90 12.28 -14.78 6.45
C GLU A 90 11.61 -14.03 5.30
N LYS A 91 12.33 -13.87 4.19
CA LYS A 91 11.78 -13.30 2.97
C LYS A 91 10.75 -14.26 2.37
N MET A 92 9.53 -14.21 2.88
CA MET A 92 8.40 -15.02 2.44
C MET A 92 7.98 -14.58 1.05
N LYS A 93 8.05 -15.50 0.08
CA LYS A 93 7.68 -15.22 -1.32
C LYS A 93 6.22 -14.78 -1.44
N GLU A 94 5.36 -15.24 -0.54
CA GLU A 94 3.93 -14.91 -0.47
C GLU A 94 3.67 -13.45 -0.07
N ASN A 95 4.68 -12.76 0.49
CA ASN A 95 4.61 -11.35 0.84
C ASN A 95 5.11 -10.43 -0.28
N ASP A 96 5.63 -10.98 -1.38
CA ASP A 96 6.02 -10.20 -2.55
C ASP A 96 4.77 -9.67 -3.28
N VAL A 97 4.69 -8.35 -3.48
CA VAL A 97 3.56 -7.70 -4.16
C VAL A 97 3.33 -8.29 -5.55
N ARG A 98 4.38 -8.71 -6.25
CA ARG A 98 4.28 -9.31 -7.58
C ARG A 98 3.61 -10.67 -7.55
N VAL A 99 3.92 -11.46 -6.52
CA VAL A 99 3.28 -12.76 -6.29
C VAL A 99 1.80 -12.56 -5.92
N LEU A 100 1.52 -11.62 -5.02
CA LEU A 100 0.15 -11.26 -4.64
C LEU A 100 -0.68 -10.77 -5.83
N ALA A 101 -0.08 -9.98 -6.72
CA ALA A 101 -0.74 -9.51 -7.94
C ALA A 101 -1.08 -10.68 -8.88
N LYS A 102 -0.18 -11.65 -9.06
CA LYS A 102 -0.46 -12.85 -9.87
C LYS A 102 -1.50 -13.78 -9.25
N GLU A 103 -1.59 -13.85 -7.93
CA GLU A 103 -2.68 -14.58 -7.28
C GLU A 103 -4.01 -13.83 -7.36
N CYS A 104 -3.98 -12.50 -7.26
CA CYS A 104 -5.16 -11.65 -7.40
C CYS A 104 -5.71 -11.66 -8.85
N GLU A 105 -4.84 -11.73 -9.86
CA GLU A 105 -5.21 -11.82 -11.28
C GLU A 105 -6.19 -12.97 -11.56
N LYS A 106 -6.06 -14.08 -10.81
CA LYS A 106 -6.89 -15.28 -10.93
C LYS A 106 -8.27 -15.13 -10.26
N LYS A 107 -8.50 -14.07 -9.49
CA LYS A 107 -9.75 -13.82 -8.77
C LYS A 107 -10.73 -13.02 -9.64
N THR A 108 -12.03 -13.15 -9.31
CA THR A 108 -13.10 -12.40 -10.01
C THR A 108 -13.03 -10.91 -9.73
N LEU A 109 -12.76 -10.52 -8.49
CA LEU A 109 -12.64 -9.12 -8.07
C LEU A 109 -11.19 -8.66 -8.17
N LYS A 110 -11.00 -7.49 -8.76
CA LYS A 110 -9.69 -6.88 -9.00
C LYS A 110 -9.74 -5.42 -8.54
N PRO A 111 -8.90 -5.02 -7.59
CA PRO A 111 -8.87 -3.65 -7.10
C PRO A 111 -8.26 -2.74 -8.17
N ASP A 112 -8.71 -1.49 -8.22
CA ASP A 112 -8.04 -0.48 -9.03
C ASP A 112 -6.81 0.04 -8.26
N ILE A 113 -5.62 -0.10 -8.86
CA ILE A 113 -4.35 0.22 -8.22
C ILE A 113 -3.77 1.51 -8.81
N PHE A 114 -3.54 2.50 -7.97
CA PHE A 114 -2.89 3.77 -8.33
C PHE A 114 -1.56 3.92 -7.58
N VAL A 115 -0.47 3.96 -8.33
CA VAL A 115 0.88 4.14 -7.77
C VAL A 115 1.46 5.46 -8.23
N THR A 116 2.12 6.15 -7.30
CA THR A 116 2.91 7.34 -7.63
C THR A 116 4.30 7.25 -7.04
N CYS A 117 5.31 7.85 -7.66
CA CYS A 117 6.65 7.96 -7.08
C CYS A 117 7.36 9.21 -7.60
N GLY A 118 8.28 9.75 -6.80
CA GLY A 118 9.13 10.86 -7.20
C GLY A 118 10.28 10.36 -8.07
N THR A 119 10.70 11.14 -9.08
CA THR A 119 11.82 10.76 -9.96
C THR A 119 13.19 10.81 -9.27
N GLU A 120 13.30 11.56 -8.17
CA GLU A 120 14.50 11.69 -7.33
C GLU A 120 14.39 10.88 -6.03
N ASP A 121 13.31 10.09 -5.89
CA ASP A 121 13.13 9.20 -4.75
C ASP A 121 14.17 8.07 -4.81
N PHE A 122 14.81 7.77 -3.67
CA PHE A 122 15.80 6.70 -3.60
C PHE A 122 15.19 5.30 -3.87
N ILE A 123 13.87 5.14 -3.75
CA ILE A 123 13.14 3.92 -4.15
C ILE A 123 12.47 4.02 -5.53
N HIS A 124 12.82 5.02 -6.35
CA HIS A 124 12.24 5.20 -7.69
C HIS A 124 12.38 3.93 -8.56
N ASP A 125 13.58 3.34 -8.60
CA ASP A 125 13.85 2.07 -9.30
C ASP A 125 12.86 0.96 -8.93
N MET A 126 12.50 0.88 -7.66
CA MET A 126 11.58 -0.12 -7.12
C MET A 126 10.16 0.08 -7.68
N SER A 127 9.74 1.34 -7.73
CA SER A 127 8.44 1.74 -8.27
C SER A 127 8.38 1.52 -9.79
N VAL A 128 9.48 1.75 -10.52
CA VAL A 128 9.58 1.46 -11.96
C VAL A 128 9.50 -0.04 -12.24
N LYS A 129 10.22 -0.87 -11.46
CA LYS A 129 10.14 -2.34 -11.57
C LYS A 129 8.72 -2.85 -11.32
N LEU A 130 8.01 -2.31 -10.33
CA LEU A 130 6.60 -2.66 -10.10
C LEU A 130 5.74 -2.26 -11.31
N LYS A 131 5.89 -1.03 -11.81
CA LYS A 131 5.16 -0.55 -13.00
C LYS A 131 5.35 -1.49 -14.19
N ASP A 132 6.59 -1.86 -14.48
CA ASP A 132 6.90 -2.72 -15.62
C ASP A 132 6.35 -4.13 -15.44
N PHE A 133 6.41 -4.67 -14.23
CA PHE A 133 5.79 -5.96 -13.91
C PHE A 133 4.26 -5.94 -14.09
N MET A 134 3.58 -4.88 -13.66
CA MET A 134 2.13 -4.78 -13.72
C MET A 134 1.57 -4.66 -15.15
N LYS A 135 2.41 -4.36 -16.15
CA LYS A 135 1.99 -4.39 -17.57
C LYS A 135 1.54 -5.78 -18.03
N ASP A 136 2.10 -6.82 -17.43
CA ASP A 136 1.82 -8.22 -17.75
C ASP A 136 0.82 -8.84 -16.75
N VAL A 137 0.13 -8.02 -15.96
CA VAL A 137 -0.87 -8.46 -14.98
C VAL A 137 -2.22 -7.87 -15.35
N ASP A 138 -3.24 -8.72 -15.49
CA ASP A 138 -4.62 -8.31 -15.74
C ASP A 138 -5.28 -7.81 -14.44
N ILE A 139 -4.80 -6.66 -13.93
CA ILE A 139 -5.35 -5.89 -12.82
C ILE A 139 -5.33 -4.41 -13.23
N PRO A 140 -6.40 -3.63 -13.02
CA PRO A 140 -6.38 -2.20 -13.32
C PRO A 140 -5.26 -1.50 -12.56
N PHE A 141 -4.35 -0.87 -13.30
CA PHE A 141 -3.14 -0.29 -12.75
C PHE A 141 -2.82 1.04 -13.43
N THR A 142 -2.66 2.08 -12.62
CA THR A 142 -2.20 3.40 -13.06
C THR A 142 -0.93 3.76 -12.32
N TYR A 143 0.08 4.20 -13.08
CA TYR A 143 1.33 4.71 -12.53
C TYR A 143 1.57 6.15 -12.97
N ARG A 144 2.02 7.00 -12.04
CA ARG A 144 2.47 8.37 -12.36
C ARG A 144 3.74 8.72 -11.60
N GLU A 145 4.58 9.53 -12.21
CA GLU A 145 5.80 10.05 -11.58
C GLU A 145 5.97 11.53 -11.90
N TRP A 146 6.69 12.24 -11.03
CA TRP A 146 7.04 13.64 -11.22
C TRP A 146 8.26 14.02 -10.35
N PRO A 147 8.88 15.18 -10.59
CA PRO A 147 9.99 15.65 -9.78
C PRO A 147 9.65 15.76 -8.29
N GLY A 148 10.50 15.18 -7.45
CA GLY A 148 10.45 15.19 -6.00
C GLY A 148 11.14 13.96 -5.38
N SER A 149 11.55 14.11 -4.14
CA SER A 149 12.22 13.05 -3.37
C SER A 149 11.24 12.32 -2.44
N HIS A 150 11.77 11.48 -1.53
CA HIS A 150 10.98 10.71 -0.56
C HIS A 150 10.41 11.60 0.57
N GLU A 151 9.46 12.48 0.26
CA GLU A 151 9.02 13.53 1.17
C GLU A 151 7.50 13.79 1.14
N PHE A 152 6.98 14.39 2.22
CA PHE A 152 5.56 14.70 2.37
C PHE A 152 5.00 15.62 1.29
N TYR A 153 5.81 16.54 0.76
CA TYR A 153 5.35 17.44 -0.30
C TYR A 153 4.94 16.66 -1.56
N LEU A 154 5.76 15.67 -1.95
CA LEU A 154 5.45 14.75 -3.05
C LEU A 154 4.14 14.00 -2.78
N TRP A 155 4.00 13.39 -1.60
CA TRP A 155 2.81 12.59 -1.26
C TRP A 155 1.55 13.43 -1.12
N ASN A 156 1.66 14.67 -0.67
CA ASN A 156 0.54 15.60 -0.63
C ASN A 156 0.04 15.91 -2.05
N LYS A 157 0.95 16.10 -3.00
CA LYS A 157 0.60 16.20 -4.43
C LYS A 157 -0.03 14.90 -4.94
N SER A 158 0.47 13.74 -4.51
CA SER A 158 -0.12 12.45 -4.84
C SER A 158 -1.55 12.32 -4.34
N LEU A 159 -1.91 12.82 -3.15
CA LEU A 159 -3.27 12.69 -2.58
C LEU A 159 -4.37 13.28 -3.47
N HIS A 160 -4.07 14.32 -4.24
CA HIS A 160 -5.07 15.01 -5.06
C HIS A 160 -5.35 14.33 -6.42
N LEU A 161 -4.48 13.40 -6.84
CA LEU A 161 -4.57 12.73 -8.16
C LEU A 161 -5.47 11.47 -8.21
N PRO A 162 -5.49 10.58 -7.20
CA PRO A 162 -6.39 9.44 -7.13
C PRO A 162 -7.83 9.86 -7.32
N ALA A 163 -8.22 10.99 -6.69
CA ALA A 163 -9.55 11.56 -6.79
C ALA A 163 -10.03 11.72 -8.25
N SER A 164 -9.12 12.16 -9.12
CA SER A 164 -9.37 12.33 -10.56
C SER A 164 -9.25 11.05 -11.40
N THR A 165 -8.47 10.07 -10.93
CA THR A 165 -8.18 8.84 -11.69
C THR A 165 -9.23 7.77 -11.46
N PHE A 166 -9.66 7.59 -10.21
CA PHE A 166 -10.61 6.56 -9.80
C PHE A 166 -12.09 6.93 -10.06
N SER A 167 -12.37 8.03 -10.77
CA SER A 167 -13.71 8.66 -10.77
C SER A 167 -14.27 8.78 -9.34
N LEU A 168 -13.38 9.10 -8.39
CA LEU A 168 -13.73 9.22 -6.98
C LEU A 168 -14.52 10.51 -6.83
N GLU A 169 -15.83 10.38 -6.74
CA GLU A 169 -16.55 11.33 -5.92
C GLU A 169 -15.99 11.22 -4.50
N TRP A 170 -15.58 12.35 -3.91
CA TRP A 170 -15.07 12.44 -2.53
C TRP A 170 -16.08 11.93 -1.45
N ASN A 171 -17.22 11.39 -1.88
CA ASN A 171 -18.22 10.72 -1.07
C ASN A 171 -17.86 9.25 -0.72
N ARG A 172 -16.81 8.66 -1.32
CA ARG A 172 -16.39 7.26 -1.03
C ARG A 172 -15.55 7.12 0.26
N LYS A 173 -15.53 5.92 0.84
CA LYS A 173 -14.87 5.62 2.13
C LYS A 173 -13.39 5.27 1.89
N ILE A 174 -12.49 6.11 2.40
CA ILE A 174 -11.03 5.91 2.27
C ILE A 174 -10.44 5.52 3.62
N ILE A 175 -9.68 4.43 3.63
CA ILE A 175 -8.85 3.97 4.76
C ILE A 175 -7.40 4.35 4.46
N ALA A 176 -6.81 5.19 5.30
CA ALA A 176 -5.40 5.56 5.21
C ALA A 176 -4.53 4.67 6.10
N ILE A 177 -3.39 4.23 5.59
CA ILE A 177 -2.32 3.54 6.31
C ILE A 177 -1.05 4.38 6.14
N SER A 178 -0.56 4.96 7.24
CA SER A 178 0.72 5.67 7.27
C SER A 178 1.60 5.05 8.35
N PHE A 179 2.87 4.79 8.04
CA PHE A 179 3.85 4.33 9.01
C PHE A 179 5.00 5.33 9.09
N ASN A 180 5.22 5.86 10.29
CA ASN A 180 6.52 6.34 10.73
C ASN A 180 6.69 6.05 12.23
N ILE A 181 7.77 5.33 12.57
CA ILE A 181 8.40 5.12 13.89
C ILE A 181 7.79 4.01 14.81
N THR A 182 8.49 2.85 14.73
CA THR A 182 8.88 1.85 15.77
C THR A 182 7.93 0.84 16.42
N TYR A 183 6.60 0.99 16.52
CA TYR A 183 5.86 0.08 17.46
C TYR A 183 4.69 -0.76 16.93
N SER A 184 4.13 -0.46 15.76
CA SER A 184 2.77 -0.94 15.45
C SER A 184 2.66 -1.95 14.31
N PHE A 185 3.76 -2.21 13.61
CA PHE A 185 3.77 -3.00 12.38
C PHE A 185 3.84 -4.52 12.65
N ARG A 186 4.34 -4.93 13.83
CA ARG A 186 4.68 -6.31 14.24
C ARG A 186 3.59 -7.38 14.05
N TRP A 187 2.31 -7.01 13.99
CA TRP A 187 1.18 -7.97 13.98
C TRP A 187 0.54 -8.17 12.61
N LEU A 188 0.64 -7.20 11.70
CA LEU A 188 0.01 -7.29 10.37
C LEU A 188 0.67 -8.42 9.56
N CYS A 189 1.98 -8.45 9.39
CA CYS A 189 2.58 -9.42 8.46
C CYS A 189 2.86 -10.82 9.00
N THR A 190 2.84 -11.03 10.32
CA THR A 190 3.00 -12.37 10.93
C THR A 190 1.70 -13.15 11.10
N ASN A 191 0.57 -12.47 11.29
CA ASN A 191 -0.70 -13.09 11.66
C ASN A 191 -1.86 -12.76 10.69
N LEU A 192 -1.55 -12.32 9.47
CA LEU A 192 -2.52 -12.24 8.35
C LEU A 192 -2.91 -13.65 7.84
N THR A 193 -3.45 -14.50 8.72
CA THR A 193 -4.75 -15.12 8.45
C THR A 193 -5.79 -14.03 8.71
N CYS A 194 -6.07 -13.21 7.70
CA CYS A 194 -7.26 -12.37 7.68
C CYS A 194 -8.27 -12.93 6.69
#